data_AF-A0A7C3BDK3-F1
#
_entry.id   AF-A0A7C3BDK3-F1
#
_cell.length_a   1.000
_cell.length_b   1.000
_cell.length_c   1.000
_cell.angle_alpha   90.00
_cell.angle_beta   90.00
_cell.angle_gamma   90.00
#
_symmetry.space_group_name_H-M   'P 1'
#
loop_
_entity.id
_entity.type
_entity.pdbx_description
1 polymer ?
#
loop_
_entity_poly.entity_id
_entity_poly.type
_entity_poly.pdbx_seq_one_letter_code
_entity_poly.pdbx_strand_id
1 'polypeptide(L)'
;SQKKRAHAQETLTYWQKELGEAQEWLAYAKQRLIRAREELKDAQAAYERARWAYNDAVDRYNRCIRSKESRDCSGRRRDIERAKDRLEMATFRLKRAIAEFEAAKHEFGHAQARADCCQTSVEVAQQALSVAEEAIAWADQALAEIERGLDYADAALRFVIEAEGHVENEIKAAEAMRLFCRKDLNALSAAAIAHRRADGFFESAQRLLILSRQELDYRIARLAEFDRPGLFS
;
A
#
# COMPACT_ATOMS: atom_id res chain seq x y z
N SER A 1 9.69 -0.63 -3.07
CA SER A 1 8.96 -1.47 -2.11
C SER A 1 9.64 -2.81 -1.84
N GLN A 2 10.25 -3.46 -2.85
CA GLN A 2 10.97 -4.74 -2.72
C GLN A 2 12.04 -4.79 -1.61
N LYS A 3 12.82 -3.70 -1.41
CA LYS A 3 13.79 -3.62 -0.29
C LYS A 3 13.13 -3.74 1.08
N LYS A 4 11.94 -3.17 1.27
CA LYS A 4 11.20 -3.26 2.55
C LYS A 4 10.67 -4.67 2.79
N ARG A 5 10.18 -5.34 1.75
CA ARG A 5 9.78 -6.75 1.80
C ARG A 5 10.96 -7.67 2.13
N ALA A 6 12.09 -7.48 1.46
CA ALA A 6 13.31 -8.25 1.73
C ALA A 6 13.76 -8.07 3.19
N HIS A 7 13.76 -6.83 3.70
CA HIS A 7 14.09 -6.56 5.09
C HIS A 7 13.11 -7.20 6.09
N ALA A 8 11.80 -7.19 5.79
CA ALA A 8 10.81 -7.87 6.62
C ALA A 8 11.00 -9.41 6.62
N GLN A 9 11.36 -9.99 5.47
CA GLN A 9 11.70 -11.42 5.36
C GLN A 9 12.97 -11.76 6.15
N GLU A 10 14.02 -10.96 6.04
CA GLU A 10 15.25 -11.14 6.83
C GLU A 10 14.98 -11.05 8.34
N THR A 11 14.12 -10.11 8.75
CA THR A 11 13.73 -9.96 10.15
C THR A 11 12.96 -11.20 10.63
N LEU A 12 12.05 -11.72 9.81
CA LEU A 12 11.30 -12.93 10.13
C LEU A 12 12.22 -14.15 10.26
N THR A 13 13.15 -14.35 9.33
CA THR A 13 14.08 -15.49 9.38
C THR A 13 15.02 -15.40 10.57
N TYR A 14 15.45 -14.19 10.93
CA TYR A 14 16.23 -13.94 12.14
C TYR A 14 15.46 -14.39 13.40
N TRP A 15 14.22 -13.93 13.59
CA TRP A 15 13.43 -14.28 14.77
C TRP A 15 13.02 -15.76 14.81
N GLN A 16 12.81 -16.40 13.65
CA GLN A 16 12.58 -17.84 13.59
C GLN A 16 13.79 -18.64 14.08
N LYS A 17 15.00 -18.19 13.71
CA LYS A 17 16.23 -18.81 14.21
C LYS A 17 16.38 -18.62 15.71
N GLU A 18 16.20 -17.39 16.22
CA GLU A 18 16.25 -17.11 17.67
C GLU A 18 15.20 -17.90 18.45
N LEU A 19 14.00 -18.09 17.90
CA LEU A 19 12.97 -18.94 18.49
C LEU A 19 13.42 -20.39 18.57
N GLY A 20 14.06 -20.92 17.53
CA GLY A 20 14.64 -22.26 17.56
C GLY A 20 15.68 -22.42 18.68
N GLU A 21 16.63 -21.49 18.78
CA GLU A 21 17.64 -21.49 19.84
C GLU A 21 17.02 -21.35 21.25
N ALA A 22 15.98 -20.53 21.39
CA ALA A 22 15.25 -20.37 22.66
C ALA A 22 14.50 -21.65 23.05
N GLN A 23 13.90 -22.36 22.09
CA GLN A 23 13.22 -23.63 22.32
C GLN A 23 14.19 -24.74 22.74
N GLU A 24 15.38 -24.79 22.12
CA GLU A 24 16.44 -25.70 22.51
C GLU A 24 16.92 -25.43 23.95
N TRP A 25 17.13 -24.16 24.30
CA TRP A 25 17.49 -23.79 25.66
C TRP A 25 16.39 -24.13 26.67
N LEU A 26 15.11 -23.90 26.32
CA LEU A 26 13.97 -24.29 27.15
C LEU A 26 13.92 -25.80 27.38
N ALA A 27 14.14 -26.60 26.33
CA ALA A 27 14.20 -28.05 26.44
C ALA A 27 15.34 -28.51 27.36
N TYR A 28 16.52 -27.90 27.22
CA TYR A 28 17.66 -28.15 28.09
C TYR A 28 17.36 -27.78 29.56
N ALA A 29 16.85 -26.57 29.82
CA ALA A 29 16.53 -26.09 31.16
C ALA A 29 15.47 -26.96 31.83
N LYS A 30 14.48 -27.45 31.07
CA LYS A 30 13.48 -28.41 31.55
C LYS A 30 14.13 -29.72 32.00
N GLN A 31 15.06 -30.27 31.22
CA GLN A 31 15.78 -31.48 31.61
C GLN A 31 16.64 -31.26 32.86
N ARG A 32 17.35 -30.12 32.95
CA ARG A 32 18.12 -29.76 34.15
C ARG A 32 17.24 -29.69 35.39
N LEU A 33 16.08 -29.06 35.29
CA LEU A 33 15.12 -28.96 36.39
C LEU A 33 14.61 -30.34 36.86
N ILE A 34 14.32 -31.25 35.93
CA ILE A 34 13.93 -32.63 36.25
C ILE A 34 15.06 -33.32 37.05
N ARG A 35 16.29 -33.28 36.55
CA ARG A 35 17.45 -33.87 37.23
C ARG A 35 17.70 -33.26 38.61
N ALA A 36 17.62 -31.94 38.74
CA ALA A 36 17.80 -31.24 40.01
C ALA A 36 16.71 -31.62 41.03
N ARG A 37 15.46 -31.83 40.56
CA ARG A 37 14.36 -32.30 41.40
C ARG A 37 14.59 -33.73 41.92
N GLU A 38 15.12 -34.60 41.08
CA GLU A 38 15.47 -35.98 41.46
C GLU A 38 16.61 -35.99 42.49
N GLU A 39 17.71 -35.26 42.23
CA GLU A 39 18.82 -35.14 43.17
C GLU A 39 18.40 -34.54 44.51
N LEU A 40 17.47 -33.57 44.51
CA LEU A 40 16.90 -33.02 45.75
C LEU A 40 16.15 -34.09 46.56
N LYS A 41 15.30 -34.90 45.91
CA LYS A 41 14.61 -36.01 46.59
C LYS A 41 15.60 -37.02 47.16
N ASP A 42 16.63 -37.37 46.40
CA ASP A 42 17.66 -38.31 46.83
C ASP A 42 18.47 -37.78 48.01
N ALA A 43 18.83 -36.49 47.98
CA ALA A 43 19.53 -35.82 49.07
C ALA A 43 18.67 -35.71 50.34
N GLN A 44 17.37 -35.45 50.21
CA GLN A 44 16.41 -35.47 51.33
C GLN A 44 16.34 -36.85 51.97
N ALA A 45 16.21 -37.90 51.15
CA ALA A 45 16.17 -39.27 51.64
C ALA A 45 17.50 -39.68 52.32
N ALA A 46 18.64 -39.24 51.79
CA ALA A 46 19.95 -39.47 52.40
C ALA A 46 20.10 -38.74 53.75
N TYR A 47 19.60 -37.51 53.85
CA TYR A 47 19.57 -36.74 55.09
C TYR A 47 18.74 -37.45 56.17
N GLU A 48 17.51 -37.88 55.85
CA GLU A 48 16.65 -38.57 56.82
C GLU A 48 17.27 -39.90 57.28
N ARG A 49 17.89 -40.67 56.38
CA ARG A 49 18.63 -41.88 56.75
C ARG A 49 19.80 -41.59 57.69
N ALA A 50 20.58 -40.55 57.40
CA ALA A 50 21.72 -40.16 58.23
C ALA A 50 21.27 -39.66 59.61
N ARG A 51 20.16 -38.89 59.66
CA ARG A 51 19.54 -38.39 60.88
C ARG A 51 19.03 -39.53 61.76
N TRP A 52 18.33 -40.49 61.15
CA TRP A 52 17.88 -41.69 61.86
C TRP A 52 19.06 -42.49 62.42
N ALA A 53 20.11 -42.70 61.62
CA ALA A 53 21.30 -43.43 62.07
C ALA A 53 22.04 -42.71 63.22
N TYR A 54 22.08 -41.38 63.20
CA TYR A 54 22.62 -40.58 64.30
C TYR A 54 21.79 -40.75 65.58
N ASN A 55 20.46 -40.63 65.49
CA ASN A 55 19.58 -40.83 66.64
C ASN A 55 19.68 -42.25 67.21
N ASP A 56 19.71 -43.28 66.37
CA ASP A 56 19.88 -44.67 66.81
C ASP A 56 21.26 -44.89 67.47
N ALA A 57 22.34 -44.29 66.95
CA ALA A 57 23.65 -44.34 67.58
C ALA A 57 23.65 -43.70 68.99
N VAL A 58 22.98 -42.55 69.14
CA VAL A 58 22.79 -41.87 70.43
C VAL A 58 21.98 -42.73 71.40
N ASP A 59 20.88 -43.32 70.94
CA ASP A 59 20.05 -44.21 71.77
C ASP A 59 20.81 -45.46 72.22
N ARG A 60 21.59 -46.07 71.33
CA ARG A 60 22.47 -47.21 71.67
C ARG A 60 23.52 -46.81 72.70
N TYR A 61 24.11 -45.63 72.58
CA TYR A 61 25.07 -45.13 73.57
C TYR A 61 24.42 -44.88 74.93
N ASN A 62 23.24 -44.25 74.96
CA ASN A 62 22.47 -44.04 76.18
C ASN A 62 22.08 -45.35 76.88
N ARG A 63 21.66 -46.37 76.11
CA ARG A 63 21.42 -47.73 76.63
C ARG A 63 22.69 -48.37 77.22
N CYS A 64 23.87 -48.08 76.66
CA CYS A 64 25.15 -48.56 77.17
C CYS A 64 25.47 -47.99 78.55
N ILE A 65 25.38 -46.66 78.67
CA ILE A 65 25.69 -45.94 79.91
C ILE A 65 24.73 -46.37 81.04
N ARG A 66 23.46 -46.61 80.72
CA ARG A 66 22.45 -47.02 81.70
C ARG A 66 22.56 -48.49 82.12
N SER A 67 23.29 -49.32 81.37
CA SER A 67 23.42 -50.74 81.70
C SER A 67 24.44 -50.93 82.82
N LYS A 68 24.03 -51.59 83.90
CA LYS A 68 24.89 -51.93 85.05
C LYS A 68 26.01 -52.93 84.69
N GLU A 69 25.90 -53.60 83.54
CA GLU A 69 26.83 -54.63 83.07
C GLU A 69 27.87 -54.09 82.06
N SER A 70 27.67 -52.88 81.53
CA SER A 70 28.56 -52.30 80.52
C SER A 70 29.79 -51.66 81.15
N ARG A 71 30.97 -52.25 80.89
CA ARG A 71 32.26 -51.74 81.36
C ARG A 71 32.97 -50.78 80.40
N ASP A 72 32.64 -50.82 79.10
CA ASP A 72 33.20 -49.91 78.09
C ASP A 72 32.19 -49.52 77.01
N CYS A 73 31.94 -48.22 76.87
CA CYS A 73 31.05 -47.63 75.86
C CYS A 73 31.82 -46.80 74.81
N SER A 74 33.16 -46.88 74.77
CA SER A 74 34.03 -46.14 73.84
C SER A 74 33.73 -46.43 72.37
N GLY A 75 33.37 -47.67 72.03
CA GLY A 75 32.96 -48.07 70.68
C GLY A 75 31.70 -47.34 70.22
N ARG A 76 30.68 -47.27 71.09
CA ARG A 76 29.41 -46.57 70.79
C ARG A 76 29.58 -45.06 70.71
N ARG A 77 30.53 -44.48 71.48
CA ARG A 77 30.92 -43.08 71.33
C ARG A 77 31.53 -42.81 69.95
N ARG A 78 32.39 -43.70 69.45
CA ARG A 78 32.93 -43.62 68.07
C ARG A 78 31.84 -43.79 67.01
N ASP A 79 30.81 -44.59 67.26
CA ASP A 79 29.65 -44.70 66.36
C ASP A 79 28.86 -43.40 66.23
N ILE A 80 28.67 -42.67 67.35
CA ILE A 80 28.04 -41.35 67.32
C ILE A 80 28.85 -40.38 66.45
N GLU A 81 30.16 -40.28 66.65
CA GLU A 81 31.00 -39.37 65.85
C GLU A 81 30.92 -39.72 64.35
N ARG A 82 31.02 -41.01 63.99
CA ARG A 82 30.84 -41.44 62.60
C ARG A 82 29.46 -41.13 62.03
N ALA A 83 28.41 -41.26 62.83
CA ALA A 83 27.05 -40.94 62.40
C ALA A 83 26.84 -39.42 62.27
N LYS A 84 27.49 -38.63 63.14
CA LYS A 84 27.50 -37.18 63.09
C LYS A 84 28.18 -36.67 61.81
N ASP A 85 29.36 -37.20 61.48
CA ASP A 85 30.08 -36.86 60.24
C ASP A 85 29.20 -37.14 59.00
N ARG A 86 28.54 -38.30 58.98
CA ARG A 86 27.61 -38.67 57.89
C ARG A 86 26.42 -37.72 57.80
N LEU A 87 25.86 -37.31 58.94
CA LEU A 87 24.77 -36.35 59.01
C LEU A 87 25.21 -34.97 58.50
N GLU A 88 26.41 -34.51 58.86
CA GLU A 88 26.97 -33.25 58.38
C GLU A 88 27.18 -33.29 56.85
N MET A 89 27.75 -34.37 56.32
CA MET A 89 27.89 -34.58 54.87
C MET A 89 26.53 -34.59 54.15
N ALA A 90 25.54 -35.31 54.70
CA ALA A 90 24.21 -35.37 54.10
C ALA A 90 23.49 -34.01 54.15
N THR A 91 23.69 -33.25 55.23
CA THR A 91 23.18 -31.87 55.36
C THR A 91 23.80 -30.95 54.31
N PHE A 92 25.12 -31.04 54.11
CA PHE A 92 25.80 -30.28 53.07
C PHE A 92 25.30 -30.64 51.66
N ARG A 93 25.15 -31.93 51.36
CA ARG A 93 24.59 -32.39 50.08
C ARG A 93 23.16 -31.86 49.88
N LEU A 94 22.31 -31.92 50.89
CA LEU A 94 20.95 -31.41 50.84
C LEU A 94 20.91 -29.91 50.56
N LYS A 95 21.73 -29.10 51.26
CA LYS A 95 21.85 -27.66 51.00
C LYS A 95 22.25 -27.37 49.55
N ARG A 96 23.22 -28.12 49.01
CA ARG A 96 23.66 -27.99 47.62
C ARG A 96 22.54 -28.36 46.63
N ALA A 97 21.81 -29.45 46.89
CA ALA A 97 20.71 -29.88 46.04
C ALA A 97 19.53 -28.90 46.03
N ILE A 98 19.22 -28.28 47.18
CA ILE A 98 18.22 -27.20 47.27
C ILE A 98 18.65 -26.00 46.41
N ALA A 99 19.91 -25.56 46.55
CA ALA A 99 20.43 -24.44 45.77
C ALA A 99 20.41 -24.73 44.26
N GLU A 100 20.80 -25.93 43.84
CA GLU A 100 20.77 -26.34 42.43
C GLU A 100 19.34 -26.43 41.88
N PHE A 101 18.39 -26.92 42.68
CA PHE A 101 16.98 -26.97 42.27
C PHE A 101 16.40 -25.57 42.05
N GLU A 102 16.64 -24.63 42.97
CA GLU A 102 16.21 -23.24 42.78
C GLU A 102 16.89 -22.59 41.58
N ALA A 103 18.20 -22.81 41.38
CA ALA A 103 18.93 -22.31 40.21
C ALA A 103 18.35 -22.85 38.89
N ALA A 104 18.08 -24.16 38.81
CA ALA A 104 17.48 -24.78 37.63
C ALA A 104 16.04 -24.29 37.38
N LYS A 105 15.28 -24.00 38.45
CA LYS A 105 13.93 -23.44 38.35
C LYS A 105 13.96 -22.01 37.80
N HIS A 106 14.90 -21.18 38.27
CA HIS A 106 15.12 -19.84 37.74
C HIS A 106 15.54 -19.88 36.27
N GLU A 107 16.48 -20.76 35.90
CA GLU A 107 16.89 -20.92 34.51
C GLU A 107 15.72 -21.34 33.62
N PHE A 108 14.91 -22.31 34.05
CA PHE A 108 13.71 -22.72 33.32
C PHE A 108 12.75 -21.55 33.10
N GLY A 109 12.50 -20.73 34.13
CA GLY A 109 11.68 -19.53 34.01
C GLY A 109 12.24 -18.51 33.02
N HIS A 110 13.56 -18.29 33.02
CA HIS A 110 14.22 -17.41 32.05
C HIS A 110 14.17 -17.95 30.62
N ALA A 111 14.38 -19.25 30.43
CA ALA A 111 14.30 -19.89 29.13
C ALA A 111 12.88 -19.84 28.57
N GLN A 112 11.87 -20.04 29.42
CA GLN A 112 10.47 -19.92 29.04
C GLN A 112 10.13 -18.49 28.61
N ALA A 113 10.49 -17.50 29.42
CA ALA A 113 10.26 -16.10 29.09
C ALA A 113 10.94 -15.68 27.78
N ARG A 114 12.15 -16.20 27.50
CA ARG A 114 12.83 -15.96 26.22
C ARG A 114 12.08 -16.61 25.05
N ALA A 115 11.67 -17.86 25.18
CA ALA A 115 10.91 -18.56 24.14
C ALA A 115 9.60 -17.84 23.82
N ASP A 116 8.85 -17.41 24.85
CA ASP A 116 7.60 -16.65 24.69
C ASP A 116 7.86 -15.31 23.97
N CYS A 117 8.91 -14.57 24.37
CA CYS A 117 9.30 -13.32 23.73
C CYS A 117 9.68 -13.53 22.24
N CYS A 118 10.49 -14.54 21.93
CA CYS A 118 10.86 -14.88 20.56
C CYS A 118 9.63 -15.27 19.74
N GLN A 119 8.66 -15.98 20.32
CA GLN A 119 7.42 -16.33 19.64
C GLN A 119 6.60 -15.09 19.29
N THR A 120 6.40 -14.18 20.24
CA THR A 120 5.73 -12.89 19.98
C THR A 120 6.47 -12.08 18.90
N SER A 121 7.80 -12.06 18.93
CA SER A 121 8.59 -11.37 17.89
C SER A 121 8.41 -11.99 16.50
N VAL A 122 8.30 -13.31 16.39
CA VAL A 122 8.00 -13.99 15.12
C VAL A 122 6.60 -13.59 14.62
N GLU A 123 5.59 -13.58 15.49
CA GLU A 123 4.23 -13.16 15.12
C GLU A 123 4.19 -11.71 14.61
N VAL A 124 4.89 -10.80 15.31
CA VAL A 124 5.00 -9.39 14.88
C VAL A 124 5.74 -9.28 13.55
N ALA A 125 6.81 -10.04 13.33
CA ALA A 125 7.54 -10.04 12.07
C ALA A 125 6.69 -10.57 10.90
N GLN A 126 5.85 -11.59 11.14
CA GLN A 126 4.89 -12.10 10.15
C GLN A 126 3.85 -11.05 9.78
N GLN A 127 3.29 -10.33 10.77
CA GLN A 127 2.35 -9.24 10.51
C GLN A 127 3.00 -8.12 9.69
N ALA A 128 4.23 -7.73 10.05
CA ALA A 128 4.97 -6.71 9.31
C ALA A 128 5.21 -7.12 7.85
N LEU A 129 5.49 -8.40 7.59
CA LEU A 129 5.62 -8.93 6.23
C LEU A 129 4.30 -8.85 5.46
N SER A 130 3.17 -9.24 6.05
CA SER A 130 1.84 -9.15 5.43
C SER A 130 1.52 -7.72 5.02
N VAL A 131 1.72 -6.76 5.93
CA VAL A 131 1.47 -5.33 5.66
C VAL A 131 2.38 -4.82 4.55
N ALA A 132 3.64 -5.26 4.49
CA ALA A 132 4.55 -4.89 3.42
C ALA A 132 4.11 -5.44 2.05
N GLU A 133 3.53 -6.65 2.01
CA GLU A 133 2.99 -7.26 0.79
C GLU A 133 1.72 -6.55 0.32
N GLU A 134 0.80 -6.22 1.22
CA GLU A 134 -0.38 -5.41 0.91
C GLU A 134 0.01 -4.04 0.37
N ALA A 135 0.97 -3.35 1.00
CA ALA A 135 1.45 -2.06 0.53
C ALA A 135 2.08 -2.12 -0.88
N ILE A 136 2.70 -3.25 -1.25
CA ILE A 136 3.17 -3.48 -2.63
C ILE A 136 2.00 -3.59 -3.58
N ALA A 137 1.00 -4.41 -3.27
CA ALA A 137 -0.17 -4.61 -4.12
C ALA A 137 -0.93 -3.29 -4.38
N TRP A 138 -1.07 -2.46 -3.34
CA TRP A 138 -1.70 -1.14 -3.47
C TRP A 138 -0.88 -0.19 -4.35
N ALA A 139 0.45 -0.22 -4.22
CA ALA A 139 1.33 0.57 -5.07
C ALA A 139 1.25 0.14 -6.55
N ASP A 140 1.19 -1.17 -6.81
CA ASP A 140 1.07 -1.71 -8.16
C ASP A 140 -0.29 -1.34 -8.79
N GLN A 141 -1.38 -1.38 -8.01
CA GLN A 141 -2.69 -0.91 -8.47
C GLN A 141 -2.68 0.59 -8.79
N ALA A 142 -2.09 1.40 -7.92
CA ALA A 142 -1.99 2.84 -8.14
C ALA A 142 -1.17 3.16 -9.41
N LEU A 143 -0.08 2.43 -9.66
CA LEU A 143 0.69 2.56 -10.90
C LEU A 143 -0.17 2.22 -12.14
N ALA A 144 -0.92 1.12 -12.10
CA ALA A 144 -1.81 0.74 -13.21
C ALA A 144 -2.96 1.74 -13.44
N GLU A 145 -3.41 2.44 -12.40
CA GLU A 145 -4.38 3.52 -12.53
C GLU A 145 -3.76 4.78 -13.15
N ILE A 146 -2.53 5.12 -12.76
CA ILE A 146 -1.78 6.25 -13.35
C ILE A 146 -1.50 5.99 -14.83
N GLU A 147 -1.08 4.78 -15.20
CA GLU A 147 -0.83 4.39 -16.59
C GLU A 147 -2.10 4.54 -17.45
N ARG A 148 -3.24 4.03 -16.96
CA ARG A 148 -4.53 4.23 -17.63
C ARG A 148 -4.92 5.72 -17.72
N GLY A 149 -4.63 6.48 -16.68
CA GLY A 149 -4.84 7.94 -16.67
C GLY A 149 -4.01 8.66 -17.74
N LEU A 150 -2.76 8.24 -17.93
CA LEU A 150 -1.89 8.74 -19.00
C LEU A 150 -2.45 8.38 -20.38
N ASP A 151 -2.89 7.14 -20.60
CA ASP A 151 -3.50 6.73 -21.86
C ASP A 151 -4.76 7.56 -22.20
N TYR A 152 -5.60 7.85 -21.20
CA TYR A 152 -6.76 8.72 -21.37
C TYR A 152 -6.38 10.17 -21.69
N ALA A 153 -5.35 10.70 -21.04
CA ALA A 153 -4.86 12.04 -21.31
C ALA A 153 -4.30 12.15 -22.75
N ASP A 154 -3.55 11.14 -23.20
CA ASP A 154 -3.02 11.06 -24.56
C ASP A 154 -4.15 10.93 -25.60
N ALA A 155 -5.18 10.13 -25.32
CA ALA A 155 -6.36 10.03 -26.18
C ALA A 155 -7.11 11.38 -26.27
N ALA A 156 -7.30 12.06 -25.14
CA ALA A 156 -7.92 13.39 -25.11
C ALA A 156 -7.11 14.41 -25.91
N LEU A 157 -5.77 14.38 -25.80
CA LEU A 157 -4.88 15.24 -26.58
C LEU A 157 -5.04 15.02 -28.09
N ARG A 158 -5.16 13.76 -28.54
CA ARG A 158 -5.41 13.45 -29.95
C ARG A 158 -6.73 14.02 -30.45
N PHE A 159 -7.80 13.92 -29.65
CA PHE A 159 -9.09 14.51 -30.01
C PHE A 159 -9.03 16.03 -30.10
N VAL A 160 -8.26 16.69 -29.21
CA VAL A 160 -8.06 18.15 -29.28
C VAL A 160 -7.33 18.52 -30.58
N ILE A 161 -6.25 17.81 -30.94
CA ILE A 161 -5.50 18.05 -32.17
C ILE A 161 -6.41 17.86 -33.41
N GLU A 162 -7.23 16.81 -33.43
CA GLU A 162 -8.18 16.56 -34.53
C GLU A 162 -9.23 17.67 -34.62
N ALA A 163 -9.79 18.09 -33.48
CA ALA A 163 -10.75 19.19 -33.41
C ALA A 163 -10.14 20.52 -33.88
N GLU A 164 -8.89 20.83 -33.50
CA GLU A 164 -8.15 21.99 -34.00
C GLU A 164 -8.01 21.94 -35.53
N GLY A 165 -7.68 20.77 -36.09
CA GLY A 165 -7.62 20.56 -37.54
C GLY A 165 -8.97 20.79 -38.24
N HIS A 166 -10.07 20.33 -37.65
CA HIS A 166 -11.42 20.60 -38.16
C HIS A 166 -11.76 22.09 -38.13
N VAL A 167 -11.46 22.78 -37.03
CA VAL A 167 -11.68 24.22 -36.90
C VAL A 167 -10.87 24.99 -37.96
N GLU A 168 -9.61 24.62 -38.19
CA GLU A 168 -8.79 25.25 -39.22
C GLU A 168 -9.39 25.08 -40.63
N ASN A 169 -9.91 23.90 -40.94
CA ASN A 169 -10.56 23.63 -42.22
C ASN A 169 -11.86 24.43 -42.40
N GLU A 170 -12.68 24.54 -41.34
CA GLU A 170 -13.89 25.35 -41.35
C GLU A 170 -13.59 26.85 -41.52
N ILE A 171 -12.53 27.35 -40.88
CA ILE A 171 -12.06 28.73 -41.07
C ILE A 171 -11.70 28.95 -42.55
N LYS A 172 -10.92 28.05 -43.17
CA LYS A 172 -10.56 28.14 -44.60
C LYS A 172 -11.79 28.12 -45.50
N ALA A 173 -12.76 27.25 -45.22
CA ALA A 173 -14.02 27.17 -45.98
C ALA A 173 -14.85 28.47 -45.85
N ALA A 174 -14.97 29.00 -44.64
CA ALA A 174 -15.66 30.26 -44.37
C ALA A 174 -14.99 31.45 -45.08
N GLU A 175 -13.66 31.51 -45.09
CA GLU A 175 -12.89 32.52 -45.82
C GLU A 175 -13.12 32.45 -47.33
N ALA A 176 -13.11 31.24 -47.90
CA ALA A 176 -13.39 31.02 -49.32
C ALA A 176 -14.83 31.46 -49.68
N MET A 177 -15.81 31.10 -48.85
CA MET A 177 -17.20 31.50 -49.04
C MET A 177 -17.38 33.00 -48.92
N ARG A 178 -16.73 33.66 -47.95
CA ARG A 178 -16.71 35.12 -47.83
C ARG A 178 -16.16 35.79 -49.09
N LEU A 179 -15.09 35.25 -49.67
CA LEU A 179 -14.49 35.78 -50.89
C LEU A 179 -15.44 35.63 -52.09
N PHE A 180 -16.13 34.49 -52.19
CA PHE A 180 -17.15 34.24 -53.20
C PHE A 180 -18.34 35.21 -53.07
N CYS A 181 -18.94 35.34 -51.88
CA CYS A 181 -20.02 36.29 -51.63
C CYS A 181 -19.62 37.73 -51.97
N ARG A 182 -18.37 38.13 -51.66
CA ARG A 182 -17.85 39.45 -52.02
C ARG A 182 -17.78 39.65 -53.53
N LYS A 183 -17.39 38.62 -54.28
CA LYS A 183 -17.36 38.65 -55.75
C LYS A 183 -18.77 38.78 -56.32
N ASP A 184 -19.73 38.01 -55.82
CA ASP A 184 -21.13 38.07 -56.25
C ASP A 184 -21.76 39.43 -55.94
N LEU A 185 -21.50 39.98 -54.76
CA LEU A 185 -21.97 41.30 -54.38
C LEU A 185 -21.44 42.38 -55.33
N ASN A 186 -20.16 42.30 -55.71
CA ASN A 186 -19.57 43.19 -56.72
C ASN A 186 -20.25 43.01 -58.09
N ALA A 187 -20.50 41.77 -58.53
CA ALA A 187 -21.18 41.49 -59.80
C ALA A 187 -22.62 42.02 -59.82
N LEU A 188 -23.37 41.81 -58.74
CA LEU A 188 -24.72 42.37 -58.52
C LEU A 188 -24.69 43.90 -58.56
N SER A 189 -23.72 44.53 -57.91
CA SER A 189 -23.58 46.00 -57.95
C SER A 189 -23.33 46.51 -59.38
N ALA A 190 -22.50 45.81 -60.16
CA ALA A 190 -22.23 46.15 -61.56
C ALA A 190 -23.48 45.94 -62.45
N ALA A 191 -24.19 44.83 -62.25
CA ALA A 191 -25.45 44.55 -62.94
C ALA A 191 -26.52 45.60 -62.62
N ALA A 192 -26.63 46.04 -61.36
CA ALA A 192 -27.55 47.10 -60.95
C ALA A 192 -27.22 48.44 -61.63
N ILE A 193 -25.94 48.78 -61.77
CA ILE A 193 -25.50 49.97 -62.53
C ILE A 193 -25.89 49.83 -64.00
N ALA A 194 -25.65 48.66 -64.61
CA ALA A 194 -26.00 48.39 -66.00
C ALA A 194 -27.51 48.47 -66.23
N HIS A 195 -28.33 47.93 -65.31
CA HIS A 195 -29.79 48.02 -65.37
C HIS A 195 -30.26 49.48 -65.34
N ARG A 196 -29.76 50.30 -64.40
CA ARG A 196 -30.12 51.74 -64.35
C ARG A 196 -29.76 52.47 -65.64
N ARG A 197 -28.65 52.11 -66.29
CA ARG A 197 -28.29 52.68 -67.60
C ARG A 197 -29.27 52.24 -68.69
N ALA A 198 -29.64 50.96 -68.70
CA ALA A 198 -30.63 50.43 -69.63
C ALA A 198 -32.00 51.11 -69.47
N ASP A 199 -32.46 51.34 -68.23
CA ASP A 199 -33.67 52.10 -67.94
C ASP A 199 -33.59 53.52 -68.51
N GLY A 200 -32.47 54.21 -68.32
CA GLY A 200 -32.24 55.54 -68.91
C GLY A 200 -32.26 55.54 -70.45
N PHE A 201 -31.70 54.51 -71.10
CA PHE A 201 -31.80 54.35 -72.55
C PHE A 201 -33.24 54.06 -73.00
N PHE A 202 -33.97 53.23 -72.26
CA PHE A 202 -35.37 52.93 -72.54
C PHE A 202 -36.24 54.18 -72.46
N GLU A 203 -36.11 54.98 -71.39
CA GLU A 203 -36.80 56.27 -71.27
C GLU A 203 -36.45 57.21 -72.43
N SER A 204 -35.18 57.28 -72.82
CA SER A 204 -34.72 58.12 -73.93
C SER A 204 -35.33 57.66 -75.26
N ALA A 205 -35.37 56.35 -75.51
CA ALA A 205 -35.99 55.77 -76.69
C ALA A 205 -37.51 56.03 -76.72
N GLN A 206 -38.19 55.91 -75.58
CA GLN A 206 -39.61 56.27 -75.46
C GLN A 206 -39.86 57.75 -75.78
N ARG A 207 -39.02 58.67 -75.28
CA ARG A 207 -39.12 60.09 -75.64
C ARG A 207 -38.94 60.33 -77.13
N LEU A 208 -37.93 59.71 -77.74
CA LEU A 208 -37.70 59.80 -79.18
C LEU A 208 -38.87 59.25 -80.00
N LEU A 209 -39.50 58.15 -79.56
CA LEU A 209 -40.70 57.60 -80.19
C LEU A 209 -41.89 58.58 -80.14
N ILE A 210 -42.10 59.24 -78.99
CA ILE A 210 -43.14 60.25 -78.84
C ILE A 210 -42.87 61.44 -79.76
N LEU A 211 -41.64 61.96 -79.76
CA LEU A 211 -41.24 63.09 -80.60
C LEU A 211 -41.35 62.76 -82.10
N SER A 212 -40.91 61.57 -82.51
CA SER A 212 -41.00 61.15 -83.91
C SER A 212 -42.45 60.96 -84.34
N ARG A 213 -43.32 60.44 -83.46
CA ARG A 213 -44.76 60.37 -83.71
C ARG A 213 -45.38 61.75 -83.87
N GLN A 214 -45.05 62.69 -82.99
CA GLN A 214 -45.48 64.09 -83.10
C GLN A 214 -45.01 64.75 -84.41
N GLU A 215 -43.76 64.52 -84.81
CA GLU A 215 -43.20 65.03 -86.06
C GLU A 215 -43.89 64.40 -87.28
N LEU A 216 -44.18 63.09 -87.23
CA LEU A 216 -44.95 62.41 -88.27
C LEU A 216 -46.38 62.96 -88.36
N ASP A 217 -47.07 63.13 -87.23
CA ASP A 217 -48.40 63.74 -87.17
C ASP A 217 -48.39 65.17 -87.74
N TYR A 218 -47.37 65.97 -87.39
CA TYR A 218 -47.17 67.31 -87.95
C TYR A 218 -46.92 67.29 -89.46
N ARG A 219 -46.08 66.37 -89.96
CA ARG A 219 -45.82 66.22 -91.41
C ARG A 219 -47.05 65.73 -92.18
N ILE A 220 -47.82 64.80 -91.61
CA ILE A 220 -49.09 64.35 -92.16
C ILE A 220 -50.07 65.53 -92.24
N ALA A 221 -50.15 66.35 -91.18
CA ALA A 221 -50.97 67.56 -91.18
C ALA A 221 -50.52 68.56 -92.26
N ARG A 222 -49.22 68.83 -92.37
CA ARG A 222 -48.62 69.67 -93.44
C ARG A 222 -48.89 69.14 -94.85
N LEU A 223 -48.79 67.83 -95.06
CA LEU A 223 -49.10 67.19 -96.35
C LEU A 223 -50.60 67.29 -96.67
N ALA A 224 -51.47 67.09 -95.68
CA ALA A 224 -52.90 67.31 -95.84
C ALA A 224 -53.22 68.78 -96.19
N GLU A 225 -52.45 69.74 -95.66
CA GLU A 225 -52.50 71.16 -96.00
C GLU A 225 -52.02 71.42 -97.44
N PHE A 226 -50.99 70.70 -97.90
CA PHE A 226 -50.43 70.81 -99.25
C PHE A 226 -51.35 70.20 -100.33
N ASP A 227 -51.97 69.05 -100.06
CA ASP A 227 -52.94 68.40 -100.95
C ASP A 227 -54.32 69.09 -100.95
N ARG A 228 -54.60 69.98 -99.99
CA ARG A 228 -55.81 70.79 -99.92
C ARG A 228 -55.50 72.25 -99.56
N PRO A 229 -55.00 73.05 -100.50
CA PRO A 229 -54.74 74.45 -100.21
C PRO A 229 -56.08 75.18 -100.00
N GLY A 230 -56.41 75.52 -98.75
CA GLY A 230 -57.47 76.48 -98.40
C GLY A 230 -58.61 76.02 -97.46
N LEU A 231 -58.49 74.92 -96.72
CA LEU A 231 -59.61 74.41 -95.89
C LEU A 231 -59.51 74.63 -94.37
N PHE A 232 -58.45 75.25 -93.86
CA PHE A 232 -58.36 75.60 -92.43
C PHE A 232 -57.88 77.05 -92.26
N SER A 233 -58.84 77.96 -92.31
CA SER A 233 -58.79 79.27 -91.66
C SER A 233 -59.48 79.18 -90.31
#